data_AF-A0A0C9U9A7-F1
#
_entry.id   AF-A0A0C9U9A7-F1
#
_cell.length_a   1.000
_cell.length_b   1.000
_cell.length_c   1.000
_cell.angle_alpha   90.00
_cell.angle_beta   90.00
_cell.angle_gamma   90.00
#
_symmetry.space_group_name_H-M   'P 1'
#
loop_
_entity.id
_entity.type
_entity.pdbx_description
1 polymer ?
#
loop_
_entity_poly.entity_id
_entity_poly.type
_entity_poly.pdbx_seq_one_letter_code
_entity_poly.pdbx_strand_id
1 'polypeptide(L)'
;MPLNIPGLLVPFQLLWNPRVVLPHVILTDIRQLDFLALRKAGYRGAVFDKDNCLTVPHQDLLVPELQATWKECREVFGESNVLIVSNSVGTKHDPGEIQAESVSHYLSVPVLRHNSPKPAYSCINAIRAYFSTLRVPIKDEELVVVGDRVFTDVVMANRM
;
A
#
# COMPACT_ATOMS: atom_id res chain seq x y z
N MET A 1 -16.26 -5.23 -7.91
CA MET A 1 -14.88 -4.77 -8.20
C MET A 1 -14.60 -5.01 -9.68
N PRO A 2 -13.94 -4.06 -10.38
CA PRO A 2 -13.54 -4.23 -11.77
C PRO A 2 -12.51 -5.36 -11.93
N LEU A 3 -12.41 -5.91 -13.13
CA LEU A 3 -11.49 -7.01 -13.45
C LEU A 3 -10.02 -6.56 -13.30
N ASN A 4 -9.29 -7.13 -12.34
CA ASN A 4 -7.86 -6.88 -12.16
C ASN A 4 -7.02 -7.81 -13.06
N ILE A 5 -6.87 -7.43 -14.33
CA ILE A 5 -6.07 -8.19 -15.31
C ILE A 5 -4.61 -8.37 -14.86
N PRO A 6 -3.88 -7.34 -14.37
CA PRO A 6 -2.52 -7.50 -13.88
C PRO A 6 -2.36 -8.59 -12.81
N GLY A 7 -3.31 -8.66 -11.86
CA GLY A 7 -3.32 -9.70 -10.82
C GLY A 7 -3.65 -11.09 -11.37
N LEU A 8 -4.58 -11.19 -12.32
CA LEU A 8 -4.96 -12.46 -12.98
C LEU A 8 -3.82 -13.09 -13.77
N LEU A 9 -2.86 -12.29 -14.24
CA LEU A 9 -1.71 -12.80 -15.00
C LEU A 9 -0.58 -13.33 -14.10
N VAL A 10 -0.59 -13.03 -12.79
CA VAL A 10 0.46 -13.44 -11.85
C VAL A 10 0.67 -14.96 -11.80
N PRO A 11 -0.37 -15.82 -11.70
CA PRO A 11 -0.18 -17.27 -11.63
C PRO A 11 0.64 -17.84 -12.79
N PHE A 12 0.51 -17.29 -13.99
CA PHE A 12 1.30 -17.72 -15.16
C PHE A 12 2.78 -17.36 -15.03
N GLN A 13 3.11 -16.26 -14.35
CA GLN A 13 4.49 -15.85 -14.11
C GLN A 13 5.22 -16.79 -13.15
N LEU A 14 4.49 -17.50 -12.28
CA LEU A 14 5.06 -18.43 -11.31
C LEU A 14 5.78 -19.62 -11.97
N LEU A 15 5.47 -19.90 -13.24
CA LEU A 15 6.17 -20.90 -14.03
C LEU A 15 7.65 -20.55 -14.24
N TRP A 16 8.00 -19.25 -14.23
CA TRP A 16 9.36 -18.77 -14.46
C TRP A 16 9.98 -18.06 -13.26
N ASN A 17 9.17 -17.41 -12.42
CA ASN A 17 9.65 -16.72 -11.21
C ASN A 17 8.69 -16.92 -10.02
N PRO A 18 8.75 -18.08 -9.35
CA PRO A 18 7.87 -18.38 -8.22
C PRO A 18 8.16 -17.51 -6.98
N ARG A 19 9.35 -16.90 -6.89
CA ARG A 19 9.71 -16.06 -5.73
C ARG A 19 8.93 -14.75 -5.67
N VAL A 20 8.34 -14.31 -6.78
CA VAL A 20 7.62 -13.03 -6.87
C VAL A 20 6.39 -12.95 -5.95
N VAL A 21 5.86 -14.09 -5.50
CA VAL A 21 4.71 -14.16 -4.58
C VAL A 21 5.11 -14.42 -3.13
N LEU A 22 6.41 -14.51 -2.83
CA LEU A 22 6.86 -14.73 -1.45
C LEU A 22 6.87 -13.40 -0.69
N PRO A 23 6.08 -13.25 0.38
CA PRO A 23 6.19 -12.10 1.25
C PRO A 23 7.47 -12.18 2.08
N HIS A 24 8.04 -11.02 2.43
CA HIS A 24 9.20 -10.93 3.30
C HIS A 24 8.86 -11.32 4.75
N VAL A 25 7.65 -10.97 5.19
CA VAL A 25 7.12 -11.26 6.53
C VAL A 25 5.63 -11.58 6.39
N ILE A 26 5.16 -12.58 7.14
CA ILE A 26 3.74 -12.91 7.28
C ILE A 26 3.34 -12.61 8.71
N LEU A 27 2.32 -11.79 8.87
CA LEU A 27 1.77 -11.41 10.17
C LEU A 27 0.30 -11.76 10.21
N THR A 28 -0.19 -12.13 11.39
CA THR A 28 -1.63 -12.32 11.59
C THR A 28 -2.35 -11.00 11.80
N ASP A 29 -1.64 -9.98 12.25
CA ASP A 29 -2.21 -8.67 12.59
C ASP A 29 -1.15 -7.56 12.44
N ILE A 30 -1.56 -6.42 11.88
CA ILE A 30 -0.70 -5.24 11.67
C ILE A 30 -0.15 -4.69 13.00
N ARG A 31 -0.83 -4.91 14.13
CA ARG A 31 -0.37 -4.54 15.48
C ARG A 31 0.93 -5.24 15.88
N GLN A 32 1.36 -6.26 15.15
CA GLN A 32 2.65 -6.94 15.36
C GLN A 32 3.82 -6.23 14.67
N LEU A 33 3.56 -5.22 13.83
CA LEU A 33 4.62 -4.41 13.21
C LEU A 33 5.21 -3.44 14.24
N ASP A 34 6.51 -3.55 14.46
CA ASP A 34 7.29 -2.55 15.18
C ASP A 34 7.81 -1.50 14.17
N PHE A 35 7.07 -0.40 14.04
CA PHE A 35 7.44 0.65 13.08
C PHE A 35 8.74 1.35 13.47
N LEU A 36 9.03 1.49 14.77
CA LEU A 36 10.29 2.06 15.25
C LEU A 36 11.48 1.18 14.85
N ALA A 37 11.35 -0.15 14.95
CA ALA A 37 12.37 -1.08 14.49
C ALA A 37 12.57 -0.99 12.98
N LEU A 38 11.49 -0.92 12.19
CA LEU A 38 11.58 -0.70 10.73
C LEU A 38 12.31 0.61 10.41
N ARG A 39 11.97 1.69 11.11
CA ARG A 39 12.64 2.98 10.93
C ARG A 39 14.13 2.92 11.26
N LYS A 40 14.51 2.23 12.34
CA LYS A 40 15.91 1.99 12.72
C LYS A 40 16.66 1.12 11.71
N ALA A 41 15.95 0.19 11.05
CA ALA A 41 16.50 -0.65 9.99
C ALA A 41 16.71 0.09 8.65
N GLY A 42 16.27 1.35 8.53
CA GLY A 42 16.49 2.19 7.36
C GLY A 42 15.24 2.43 6.51
N TYR A 43 14.10 1.82 6.84
CA TYR A 43 12.84 2.11 6.16
C TYR A 43 12.38 3.53 6.50
N ARG A 44 12.04 4.32 5.49
CA ARG A 44 11.68 5.74 5.65
C ARG A 44 10.25 6.05 5.25
N GLY A 45 9.61 5.18 4.49
CA GLY A 45 8.21 5.30 4.11
C GLY A 45 7.50 3.95 4.07
N ALA A 46 6.18 4.02 3.97
CA ALA A 46 5.32 2.85 3.97
C ALA A 46 4.20 2.98 2.93
N VAL A 47 3.86 1.86 2.29
CA VAL A 47 2.73 1.74 1.37
C VAL A 47 1.75 0.73 1.97
N PHE A 48 0.50 1.13 2.13
CA PHE A 48 -0.54 0.27 2.70
C PHE A 48 -1.65 0.02 1.68
N ASP A 49 -2.12 -1.22 1.62
CA ASP A 49 -3.45 -1.50 1.09
C ASP A 49 -4.54 -0.92 2.00
N LYS A 50 -5.74 -0.73 1.47
CA LYS A 50 -6.90 -0.22 2.21
C LYS A 50 -7.77 -1.36 2.73
N ASP A 51 -8.54 -1.98 1.84
CA ASP A 51 -9.61 -2.93 2.19
C ASP A 51 -9.01 -4.24 2.70
N ASN A 52 -9.52 -4.80 3.81
CA ASN A 52 -8.96 -5.96 4.52
C ASN A 52 -7.55 -5.76 5.11
N CYS A 53 -7.00 -4.55 5.04
CA CYS A 53 -5.70 -4.21 5.61
C CYS A 53 -5.89 -3.20 6.74
N LEU A 54 -6.30 -1.97 6.41
CA LEU A 54 -6.57 -0.90 7.39
C LEU A 54 -8.05 -0.71 7.67
N THR A 55 -8.92 -1.02 6.71
CA THR A 55 -10.36 -0.83 6.81
C THR A 55 -11.12 -2.13 6.53
N VAL A 56 -12.33 -2.23 7.08
CA VAL A 56 -13.30 -3.25 6.65
C VAL A 56 -13.65 -2.97 5.18
N PRO A 57 -13.87 -4.01 4.34
CA PRO A 57 -14.25 -3.82 2.95
C PRO A 57 -15.38 -2.81 2.77
N HIS A 58 -15.20 -1.89 1.82
CA HIS A 58 -16.17 -0.84 1.47
C HIS A 58 -16.42 0.21 2.57
N GLN A 59 -15.61 0.23 3.63
CA GLN A 59 -15.61 1.29 4.63
C GLN A 59 -14.37 2.14 4.50
N ASP A 60 -14.49 3.42 4.85
CA ASP A 60 -13.39 4.39 4.78
C ASP A 60 -12.69 4.59 6.14
N LEU A 61 -13.36 4.22 7.23
CA LEU A 61 -12.82 4.35 8.58
C LEU A 61 -11.81 3.25 8.88
N LEU A 62 -10.75 3.64 9.58
CA LEU A 62 -9.81 2.71 10.19
C LEU A 62 -10.56 1.73 11.11
N VAL A 63 -10.17 0.46 11.05
CA VAL A 63 -10.59 -0.55 12.04
C VAL A 63 -10.20 -0.04 13.44
N PRO A 64 -11.15 0.10 14.39
CA PRO A 64 -10.90 0.76 15.69
C PRO A 64 -9.71 0.18 16.46
N GLU A 65 -9.50 -1.13 16.36
CA GLU A 65 -8.42 -1.87 17.01
C GLU A 65 -7.02 -1.44 16.52
N LEU A 66 -6.92 -0.86 15.32
CA LEU A 66 -5.68 -0.40 14.73
C LEU A 66 -5.33 1.04 15.10
N GLN A 67 -6.19 1.77 15.84
CA GLN A 67 -6.03 3.22 16.07
C GLN A 67 -4.68 3.59 16.70
N ALA A 68 -4.22 2.84 17.70
CA ALA A 68 -2.94 3.10 18.36
C ALA A 68 -1.74 2.82 17.41
N THR A 69 -1.75 1.66 16.78
CA THR A 69 -0.72 1.22 15.82
C THR A 69 -0.63 2.13 14.59
N TRP A 70 -1.78 2.58 14.07
CA TRP A 70 -1.81 3.51 12.95
C TRP A 70 -1.28 4.89 13.33
N LYS A 71 -1.62 5.37 14.53
CA LYS A 71 -1.04 6.60 15.07
C LYS A 71 0.48 6.52 15.17
N GLU A 72 0.99 5.43 15.75
CA GLU A 72 2.43 5.17 15.85
C GLU A 72 3.11 5.17 14.46
N CYS A 73 2.55 4.44 13.49
CA CYS A 73 3.08 4.40 12.12
C CYS A 73 3.25 5.81 11.53
N ARG A 74 2.23 6.66 11.67
CA ARG A 74 2.25 8.04 11.15
C ARG A 74 3.27 8.91 11.89
N GLU A 75 3.40 8.76 13.20
CA GLU A 75 4.40 9.49 14.00
C GLU A 75 5.83 9.06 13.63
N VAL A 76 6.05 7.77 13.36
CA VAL A 76 7.37 7.22 13.03
C VAL A 76 7.84 7.58 11.62
N PHE A 77 6.99 7.41 10.61
CA PHE A 77 7.36 7.68 9.23
C PHE A 77 7.10 9.13 8.81
N GLY A 78 6.08 9.76 9.39
CA GLY A 78 5.50 11.02 8.94
C GLY A 78 4.35 10.77 7.94
N GLU A 79 3.28 11.56 8.05
CA GLU A 79 2.04 11.37 7.27
C GLU A 79 2.27 11.37 5.74
N SER A 80 3.16 12.24 5.23
CA SER A 80 3.51 12.30 3.80
C SER A 80 4.41 11.14 3.34
N ASN A 81 4.96 10.36 4.26
CA ASN A 81 5.82 9.22 3.91
C ASN A 81 5.03 7.90 4.01
N VAL A 82 3.74 7.98 4.33
CA VAL A 82 2.81 6.86 4.35
C VAL A 82 1.81 7.07 3.21
N LEU A 83 1.66 6.07 2.34
CA LEU A 83 0.83 6.17 1.15
C LEU A 83 -0.18 5.02 1.10
N ILE A 84 -1.45 5.34 0.91
CA ILE A 84 -2.50 4.33 0.67
C ILE A 84 -2.56 4.03 -0.81
N VAL A 85 -2.48 2.75 -1.19
CA VAL A 85 -2.63 2.30 -2.57
C VAL A 85 -3.72 1.23 -2.62
N SER A 86 -4.85 1.55 -3.24
CA SER A 86 -6.00 0.66 -3.35
C SER A 86 -6.35 0.35 -4.81
N ASN A 87 -6.96 -0.82 -5.04
CA ASN A 87 -7.55 -1.20 -6.33
C ASN A 87 -9.00 -0.73 -6.51
N SER A 88 -9.61 -0.18 -5.45
CA SER A 88 -11.00 0.32 -5.44
C SER A 88 -11.05 1.85 -5.36
N VAL A 89 -10.10 2.46 -4.63
CA VAL A 89 -10.09 3.89 -4.30
C VAL A 89 -8.90 4.59 -4.98
N GLY A 90 -9.07 5.85 -5.40
CA GLY A 90 -8.02 6.59 -6.11
C GLY A 90 -7.79 6.11 -7.55
N THR A 91 -8.76 5.38 -8.09
CA THR A 91 -8.71 4.84 -9.46
C THR A 91 -9.71 5.54 -10.38
N LYS A 92 -9.69 5.23 -11.67
CA LYS A 92 -10.73 5.66 -12.64
C LYS A 92 -12.17 5.27 -12.25
N HIS A 93 -12.33 4.38 -11.27
CA HIS A 93 -13.61 3.93 -10.72
C HIS A 93 -14.06 4.72 -9.49
N ASP A 94 -13.34 5.78 -9.11
CA ASP A 94 -13.69 6.74 -8.07
C ASP A 94 -14.04 8.10 -8.73
N PRO A 95 -15.27 8.27 -9.25
CA PRO A 95 -15.66 9.48 -9.97
C PRO A 95 -15.56 10.71 -9.08
N GLY A 96 -14.85 11.73 -9.55
CA GLY A 96 -14.63 12.95 -8.78
C GLY A 96 -13.74 12.76 -7.55
N GLU A 97 -13.05 11.60 -7.44
CA GLU A 97 -12.02 11.38 -6.43
C GLU A 97 -12.50 11.39 -4.95
N ILE A 98 -13.82 11.31 -4.77
CA ILE A 98 -14.51 11.51 -3.49
C ILE A 98 -14.12 10.47 -2.45
N GLN A 99 -14.07 9.18 -2.83
CA GLN A 99 -13.76 8.13 -1.86
C GLN A 99 -12.33 8.25 -1.35
N ALA A 100 -11.40 8.58 -2.23
CA ALA A 100 -10.02 8.75 -1.83
C ALA A 100 -9.80 10.02 -1.00
N GLU A 101 -10.55 11.10 -1.22
CA GLU A 101 -10.54 12.24 -0.29
C GLU A 101 -11.11 11.85 1.08
N SER A 102 -12.20 11.08 1.12
CA SER A 102 -12.79 10.53 2.34
C SER A 102 -11.78 9.65 3.11
N VAL A 103 -11.16 8.69 2.42
CA VAL A 103 -10.13 7.80 3.00
C VAL A 103 -8.91 8.60 3.46
N SER A 104 -8.43 9.53 2.65
CA SER A 104 -7.32 10.42 3.00
C SER A 104 -7.62 11.20 4.28
N HIS A 105 -8.85 11.72 4.40
CA HIS A 105 -9.32 12.40 5.60
C HIS A 105 -9.33 11.50 6.84
N TYR A 106 -9.98 10.33 6.76
CA TYR A 106 -10.12 9.42 7.91
C TYR A 106 -8.80 8.77 8.33
N LEU A 107 -7.91 8.48 7.40
CA LEU A 107 -6.61 7.88 7.70
C LEU A 107 -5.50 8.93 7.93
N SER A 108 -5.77 10.20 7.60
CA SER A 108 -4.85 11.35 7.65
C SER A 108 -3.51 11.09 6.96
N VAL A 109 -3.57 10.43 5.81
CA VAL A 109 -2.43 10.15 4.93
C VAL A 109 -2.92 10.20 3.47
N PRO A 110 -2.05 10.51 2.51
CA PRO A 110 -2.44 10.59 1.12
C PRO A 110 -2.83 9.22 0.55
N VAL A 111 -3.79 9.26 -0.39
CA VAL A 111 -4.18 8.14 -1.23
C VAL A 111 -3.59 8.34 -2.63
N LEU A 112 -2.94 7.31 -3.16
CA LEU A 112 -2.38 7.36 -4.51
C LEU A 112 -3.49 7.47 -5.56
N ARG A 113 -3.36 8.47 -6.43
CA ARG A 113 -4.17 8.61 -7.64
C ARG A 113 -3.50 7.86 -8.79
N HIS A 114 -4.15 6.82 -9.32
CA HIS A 114 -3.56 5.99 -10.37
C HIS A 114 -4.59 5.33 -11.29
N ASN A 115 -4.18 5.04 -12.52
CA ASN A 115 -5.09 4.53 -13.56
C ASN A 115 -5.04 3.00 -13.73
N SER A 116 -4.24 2.29 -12.94
CA SER A 116 -3.96 0.87 -13.17
C SER A 116 -3.87 0.11 -11.85
N PRO A 117 -4.59 -1.01 -11.69
CA PRO A 117 -4.58 -1.73 -10.43
C PRO A 117 -3.20 -2.35 -10.14
N LYS A 118 -2.91 -2.54 -8.86
CA LYS A 118 -1.82 -3.39 -8.38
C LYS A 118 -1.97 -4.80 -8.96
N PRO A 119 -0.89 -5.47 -9.42
CA PRO A 119 0.52 -5.06 -9.36
C PRO A 119 1.06 -4.45 -10.68
N ALA A 120 0.27 -3.68 -11.44
CA ALA A 120 0.73 -3.11 -12.70
C ALA A 120 2.00 -2.23 -12.56
N TYR A 121 2.92 -2.31 -13.52
CA TYR A 121 4.11 -1.45 -13.53
C TYR A 121 3.79 0.05 -13.59
N SER A 122 2.68 0.43 -14.22
CA SER A 122 2.19 1.82 -14.20
C SER A 122 1.76 2.27 -12.80
N CYS A 123 1.19 1.38 -11.98
CA CYS A 123 0.90 1.64 -10.58
C CYS A 123 2.19 1.85 -9.78
N ILE A 124 3.18 0.96 -9.98
CA ILE A 124 4.50 1.05 -9.35
C ILE A 124 5.20 2.37 -9.71
N ASN A 125 5.16 2.77 -10.98
CA ASN A 125 5.74 4.04 -11.41
C ASN A 125 5.02 5.25 -10.79
N ALA A 126 3.71 5.16 -10.56
CA ALA A 126 2.96 6.21 -9.85
C ALA A 126 3.36 6.29 -8.37
N ILE A 127 3.60 5.15 -7.70
CA ILE A 127 4.16 5.11 -6.34
C ILE A 127 5.54 5.77 -6.29
N ARG A 128 6.45 5.36 -7.18
CA ARG A 128 7.80 5.94 -7.29
C ARG A 128 7.75 7.44 -7.57
N ALA A 129 6.87 7.88 -8.46
CA ALA A 129 6.67 9.29 -8.76
C ALA A 129 6.24 10.06 -7.50
N TYR A 130 5.25 9.56 -6.75
CA TYR A 130 4.83 10.17 -5.48
C TYR A 130 6.03 10.34 -4.53
N PHE A 131 6.74 9.26 -4.21
CA PHE A 131 7.85 9.32 -3.25
C PHE A 131 9.04 10.15 -3.74
N SER A 132 9.23 10.30 -5.05
CA SER A 132 10.25 11.19 -5.63
C SER A 132 9.94 12.68 -5.47
N THR A 133 8.66 13.04 -5.29
CA THR A 133 8.23 14.44 -5.12
C THR A 133 8.34 14.94 -3.68
N LEU A 134 8.58 14.04 -2.73
CA LEU A 134 8.74 14.40 -1.32
C LEU A 134 9.99 15.27 -1.13
N ARG A 135 9.97 16.11 -0.08
CA ARG A 135 11.10 16.99 0.27
C ARG A 135 12.43 16.23 0.36
N VAL A 136 12.37 15.02 0.91
CA VAL A 136 13.49 14.07 0.86
C VAL A 136 12.97 12.81 0.14
N PRO A 137 13.38 12.58 -1.12
CA PRO A 137 12.95 11.40 -1.86
C PRO A 137 13.18 10.10 -1.09
N ILE A 138 12.29 9.14 -1.31
CA ILE A 138 12.36 7.79 -0.74
C ILE A 138 12.43 6.80 -1.90
N LYS A 139 13.41 5.90 -1.85
CA LYS A 139 13.61 4.86 -2.86
C LYS A 139 12.88 3.58 -2.48
N ASP A 140 12.75 2.66 -3.43
CA ASP A 140 12.03 1.39 -3.23
C ASP A 140 12.61 0.57 -2.05
N GLU A 141 13.94 0.51 -1.92
CA GLU A 141 14.62 -0.21 -0.83
C GLU A 141 14.38 0.41 0.57
N GLU A 142 13.87 1.64 0.63
CA GLU A 142 13.53 2.36 1.86
C GLU A 142 12.02 2.29 2.17
N LEU A 143 11.23 1.55 1.36
CA LEU A 143 9.79 1.40 1.53
C LEU A 143 9.43 0.03 2.13
N VAL A 144 8.45 0.03 3.04
CA VAL A 144 7.73 -1.18 3.44
C VAL A 144 6.37 -1.20 2.77
N VAL A 145 5.94 -2.36 2.27
CA VAL A 145 4.60 -2.55 1.67
C VAL A 145 3.81 -3.52 2.54
N VAL A 146 2.59 -3.14 2.92
CA VAL A 146 1.70 -3.93 3.78
C VAL A 146 0.34 -4.11 3.11
N GLY A 147 -0.11 -5.35 2.94
CA GLY A 147 -1.40 -5.67 2.32
C GLY A 147 -1.79 -7.13 2.50
N ASP A 148 -3.04 -7.48 2.16
CA ASP A 148 -3.64 -8.80 2.41
C ASP A 148 -3.47 -9.79 1.24
N ARG A 149 -3.24 -9.30 0.01
CA ARG A 149 -3.28 -10.14 -1.19
C ARG A 149 -1.90 -10.43 -1.78
N VAL A 150 -1.60 -11.72 -1.87
CA VAL A 150 -0.36 -12.23 -2.47
C VAL A 150 -0.19 -11.82 -3.93
N PHE A 151 -1.23 -11.96 -4.76
CA PHE A 151 -1.11 -11.67 -6.21
C PHE A 151 -1.18 -10.18 -6.56
N THR A 152 -1.35 -9.30 -5.58
CA THR A 152 -1.32 -7.85 -5.79
C THR A 152 -0.25 -7.19 -4.96
N ASP A 153 -0.38 -7.17 -3.64
CA ASP A 153 0.45 -6.36 -2.75
C ASP A 153 1.87 -6.92 -2.67
N VAL A 154 1.99 -8.23 -2.44
CA VAL A 154 3.29 -8.91 -2.38
C VAL A 154 4.01 -8.85 -3.73
N VAL A 155 3.31 -9.13 -4.83
CA VAL A 155 3.90 -9.06 -6.18
C VAL A 155 4.27 -7.64 -6.56
N MET A 156 3.46 -6.64 -6.18
CA MET A 156 3.82 -5.23 -6.40
C MET A 156 5.09 -4.88 -5.63
N ALA A 157 5.15 -5.24 -4.35
CA ALA A 157 6.32 -5.01 -3.50
C ALA A 157 7.58 -5.69 -4.05
N ASN A 158 7.48 -6.94 -4.51
CA ASN A 158 8.62 -7.68 -5.08
C ASN A 158 9.05 -7.20 -6.47
N ARG A 159 8.25 -6.34 -7.13
CA ARG A 159 8.60 -5.69 -8.41
C ARG A 159 9.12 -4.27 -8.23
N MET A 160 8.99 -3.71 -7.03
CA MET A 160 9.60 -2.45 -6.62
C MET A 160 11.06 -2.70 -6.29
#